data_AF-A0A848CN85-F1
#
_entry.id   AF-A0A848CN85-F1
#
_cell.length_a   1.000
_cell.length_b   1.000
_cell.length_c   1.000
_cell.angle_alpha   90.00
_cell.angle_beta   90.00
_cell.angle_gamma   90.00
#
_symmetry.space_group_name_H-M   'P 1'
#
loop_
_entity.id
_entity.type
_entity.pdbx_description
1 polymer ?
#
loop_
_entity_poly.entity_id
_entity_poly.type
_entity_poly.pdbx_seq_one_letter_code
_entity_poly.pdbx_strand_id
1 'polypeptide(L)'
;MKKRLVSMILSAVLFATSVPVAAFAEDANTQNPVVHSEEGTSQGSNARKESGIDYKKNGGTFAEGYTAPSNYDEPVTELPGAEQITKAGYEFAGWYDNEEFNGEPVTSLSTSDHSGSVVLYAKWTERYYYVDIPQTVNADGDKLTIKADAGGLYDKDHVSVTVQSENDWKLKSGLHSLAYELRNPQIGSALENGSVVASLTKDESHKQQEYNCNILDKPNYTGDYTDHLTFDIAFQDTAYNITYETNGGTITKKNPQQADQMITVTQEQYQAGTVLKDLPAPVKKSSTFLGWCYDEACTRYVDSKDRLLSDVTLYASYADNQPMEEVSMATYARANDVAADFTIPVTDTSAAMTPD
;
A
#
# COMPACT_ATOMS: atom_id res chain seq x y z
N MET A 1 6.73 -16.41 2.60
CA MET A 1 6.92 -16.14 1.16
C MET A 1 5.76 -16.74 0.39
N LYS A 2 4.92 -15.90 -0.22
CA LYS A 2 3.90 -16.37 -1.16
C LYS A 2 4.56 -16.45 -2.54
N LYS A 3 4.74 -17.66 -3.08
CA LYS A 3 5.21 -17.85 -4.45
C LYS A 3 4.00 -17.74 -5.38
N ARG A 4 4.06 -16.90 -6.41
CA ARG A 4 3.07 -16.88 -7.50
C ARG A 4 3.73 -17.45 -8.74
N LEU A 5 3.19 -18.56 -9.23
CA LEU A 5 3.70 -19.28 -10.39
C LEU A 5 3.10 -18.64 -11.64
N VAL A 6 3.92 -17.93 -12.41
CA VAL A 6 3.55 -17.45 -13.75
C VAL A 6 4.26 -18.36 -14.74
N SER A 7 3.56 -19.41 -15.20
CA SER A 7 4.06 -20.29 -16.26
C SER A 7 3.82 -19.61 -17.61
N MET A 8 4.87 -19.09 -18.24
CA MET A 8 4.83 -18.66 -19.63
C MET A 8 5.61 -19.66 -20.47
N ILE A 9 4.92 -20.25 -21.45
CA ILE A 9 5.47 -21.28 -22.33
C ILE A 9 6.41 -20.60 -23.32
N LEU A 10 7.72 -20.78 -23.14
CA LEU A 10 8.71 -20.39 -24.14
C LEU A 10 8.64 -21.39 -25.31
N SER A 11 8.19 -20.97 -26.49
CA SER A 11 8.10 -21.80 -27.71
C SER A 11 8.81 -21.12 -28.87
N ALA A 12 9.94 -21.64 -29.32
CA ALA A 12 10.68 -21.08 -30.45
C ALA A 12 9.86 -21.18 -31.75
N VAL A 13 9.48 -20.04 -32.35
CA VAL A 13 8.95 -19.97 -33.72
C VAL A 13 9.53 -18.73 -34.40
N LEU A 14 10.34 -18.95 -35.45
CA LEU A 14 10.85 -17.93 -36.36
C LEU A 14 9.76 -17.56 -37.39
N PHE A 15 9.41 -16.28 -37.54
CA PHE A 15 9.08 -15.65 -38.84
C PHE A 15 9.17 -14.12 -38.75
N ALA A 16 9.69 -13.51 -39.82
CA ALA A 16 10.20 -12.14 -39.89
C ALA A 16 9.30 -11.15 -40.66
N THR A 17 9.59 -9.86 -40.44
CA THR A 17 9.28 -8.64 -41.24
C THR A 17 7.85 -8.07 -41.12
N SER A 18 7.56 -6.76 -41.10
CA SER A 18 8.31 -5.50 -41.23
C SER A 18 7.42 -4.33 -40.78
N VAL A 19 8.03 -3.20 -40.40
CA VAL A 19 7.37 -1.90 -40.12
C VAL A 19 7.32 -1.05 -41.40
N PRO A 20 6.38 -0.10 -41.53
CA PRO A 20 6.80 1.24 -41.90
C PRO A 20 6.17 2.37 -41.07
N VAL A 21 7.01 3.38 -40.86
CA VAL A 21 6.75 4.73 -40.34
C VAL A 21 6.10 5.59 -41.43
N ALA A 22 5.24 6.55 -41.05
CA ALA A 22 5.16 7.86 -41.72
C ALA A 22 4.48 8.90 -40.80
N ALA A 23 5.14 10.07 -40.70
CA ALA A 23 4.68 11.32 -40.11
C ALA A 23 3.85 12.15 -41.10
N PHE A 24 3.20 13.24 -40.63
CA PHE A 24 2.97 14.59 -41.22
C PHE A 24 1.97 15.33 -40.28
N ALA A 25 2.33 16.44 -39.61
CA ALA A 25 2.21 17.86 -40.03
C ALA A 25 0.72 18.33 -40.11
N GLU A 26 0.24 19.54 -39.77
CA GLU A 26 0.76 20.85 -39.33
C GLU A 26 -0.47 21.73 -38.97
N ASP A 27 -0.30 22.62 -37.98
CA ASP A 27 -0.77 24.01 -37.88
C ASP A 27 -2.22 24.54 -37.95
N ALA A 28 -2.39 25.55 -37.07
CA ALA A 28 -3.05 26.85 -37.23
C ALA A 28 -4.50 27.07 -36.70
N ASN A 29 -4.52 27.72 -35.52
CA ASN A 29 -5.03 29.09 -35.29
C ASN A 29 -6.55 29.34 -35.33
N THR A 30 -7.12 29.89 -34.24
CA THR A 30 -7.80 31.21 -34.25
C THR A 30 -8.32 31.64 -32.86
N GLN A 31 -7.95 32.87 -32.51
CA GLN A 31 -8.75 33.93 -31.88
C GLN A 31 -9.11 33.90 -30.39
N ASN A 32 -8.35 34.72 -29.65
CA ASN A 32 -8.81 35.50 -28.50
C ASN A 32 -9.72 36.67 -28.96
N PRO A 33 -10.57 37.20 -28.07
CA PRO A 33 -10.55 38.65 -27.85
C PRO A 33 -10.54 39.06 -26.38
N VAL A 34 -9.77 40.12 -26.16
CA VAL A 34 -9.56 40.91 -24.95
C VAL A 34 -10.81 41.73 -24.60
N VAL A 35 -11.12 41.88 -23.30
CA VAL A 35 -11.97 42.95 -22.78
C VAL A 35 -11.22 43.67 -21.65
N HIS A 36 -11.32 44.99 -21.70
CA HIS A 36 -10.52 46.00 -21.00
C HIS A 36 -10.90 46.26 -19.53
N SER A 37 -9.85 46.54 -18.74
CA SER A 37 -9.66 47.52 -17.65
C SER A 37 -10.81 47.94 -16.73
N GLU A 38 -10.50 48.00 -15.42
CA GLU A 38 -10.64 49.24 -14.63
C GLU A 38 -9.71 49.21 -13.39
N GLU A 39 -8.85 50.22 -13.27
CA GLU A 39 -8.00 50.49 -12.09
C GLU A 39 -8.82 51.17 -11.00
N GLY A 40 -8.88 50.56 -9.81
CA GLY A 40 -9.33 51.19 -8.58
C GLY A 40 -8.16 51.27 -7.59
N THR A 41 -7.69 52.48 -7.32
CA THR A 41 -6.67 52.77 -6.32
C THR A 41 -7.21 52.58 -4.90
N SER A 42 -6.48 51.85 -4.05
CA SER A 42 -6.65 51.90 -2.60
C SER A 42 -5.27 51.89 -1.94
N GLN A 43 -4.99 52.98 -1.23
CA GLN A 43 -3.80 53.19 -0.42
C GLN A 43 -3.83 52.30 0.83
N GLY A 44 -2.66 51.73 1.17
CA GLY A 44 -2.18 51.70 2.55
C GLY A 44 -2.71 50.60 3.46
N SER A 45 -2.07 49.43 3.38
CA SER A 45 -1.67 48.70 4.58
C SER A 45 -0.33 48.05 4.28
N ASN A 46 0.60 48.06 5.24
CA ASN A 46 1.78 47.20 5.21
C ASN A 46 1.32 45.74 5.17
N ALA A 47 1.02 45.24 3.97
CA ALA A 47 0.85 43.82 3.73
C ALA A 47 2.21 43.20 4.03
N ARG A 48 2.31 42.46 5.14
CA ARG A 48 3.37 41.46 5.27
C ARG A 48 3.41 40.73 3.94
N LYS A 49 4.57 40.66 3.29
CA LYS A 49 4.75 39.74 2.17
C LYS A 49 4.32 38.38 2.72
N GLU A 50 3.19 37.87 2.28
CA GLU A 50 2.63 36.62 2.78
C GLU A 50 3.46 35.48 2.20
N SER A 51 4.67 35.25 2.70
CA SER A 51 5.58 34.14 2.32
C SER A 51 5.11 32.79 2.90
N GLY A 52 3.81 32.61 3.09
CA GLY A 52 3.22 31.43 3.71
C GLY A 52 3.38 30.20 2.81
N ILE A 53 3.47 29.02 3.44
CA ILE A 53 3.49 27.72 2.76
C ILE A 53 2.23 26.94 3.17
N ASP A 54 1.42 26.56 2.19
CA ASP A 54 0.27 25.67 2.39
C ASP A 54 0.54 24.29 1.79
N TYR A 55 0.59 23.26 2.63
CA TYR A 55 0.83 21.89 2.19
C TYR A 55 -0.48 21.14 1.93
N LYS A 56 -0.82 20.96 0.65
CA LYS A 56 -1.82 19.98 0.21
C LYS A 56 -1.20 18.59 0.20
N LYS A 57 -1.26 17.93 1.36
CA LYS A 57 -0.68 16.58 1.57
C LYS A 57 -1.31 15.48 0.72
N ASN A 58 -2.43 15.74 0.03
CA ASN A 58 -3.09 14.80 -0.90
C ASN A 58 -3.31 13.39 -0.35
N GLY A 59 -3.77 13.34 0.91
CA GLY A 59 -4.01 12.11 1.66
C GLY A 59 -2.82 11.59 2.46
N GLY A 60 -1.68 12.29 2.46
CA GLY A 60 -0.55 12.02 3.34
C GLY A 60 -0.60 12.76 4.68
N THR A 61 0.27 12.33 5.59
CA THR A 61 0.38 12.84 6.96
C THR A 61 1.85 13.00 7.34
N PHE A 62 2.19 14.12 7.99
CA PHE A 62 3.55 14.34 8.49
C PHE A 62 3.88 13.40 9.66
N ALA A 63 5.15 13.06 9.80
CA ALA A 63 5.67 12.23 10.88
C ALA A 63 5.38 12.86 12.25
N GLU A 64 5.24 12.01 13.27
CA GLU A 64 4.97 12.46 14.63
C GLU A 64 6.13 13.31 15.17
N GLY A 65 5.81 14.43 15.82
CA GLY A 65 6.80 15.38 16.34
C GLY A 65 7.49 16.24 15.27
N TYR A 66 7.25 15.98 13.97
CA TYR A 66 7.75 16.82 12.90
C TYR A 66 6.88 18.06 12.73
N THR A 67 7.52 19.22 12.61
CA THR A 67 6.86 20.50 12.28
C THR A 67 7.41 20.98 10.96
N ALA A 68 6.56 21.03 9.93
CA ALA A 68 6.93 21.55 8.61
C ALA A 68 7.09 23.09 8.66
N PRO A 69 8.00 23.66 7.84
CA PRO A 69 8.12 25.11 7.70
C PRO A 69 6.81 25.75 7.25
N SER A 70 6.28 26.73 8.00
CA SER A 70 5.02 27.39 7.65
C SER A 70 5.18 28.60 6.73
N ASN A 71 6.41 29.08 6.53
CA ASN A 71 6.76 30.20 5.67
C ASN A 71 8.20 30.08 5.15
N TYR A 72 8.58 30.96 4.24
CA TYR A 72 9.93 31.05 3.70
C TYR A 72 10.50 32.48 3.80
N ASP A 73 10.20 33.20 4.90
CA ASP A 73 10.80 34.50 5.20
C ASP A 73 12.34 34.41 5.24
N GLU A 74 12.83 33.33 5.85
CA GLU A 74 14.20 32.82 5.65
C GLU A 74 14.14 31.69 4.60
N PRO A 75 15.16 31.56 3.74
CA PRO A 75 15.17 30.51 2.72
C PRO A 75 15.03 29.11 3.32
N VAL A 76 14.03 28.36 2.83
CA VAL A 76 13.85 26.93 3.12
C VAL A 76 14.71 26.16 2.13
N THR A 77 15.86 25.66 2.59
CA THR A 77 16.81 24.93 1.74
C THR A 77 16.41 23.48 1.48
N GLU A 78 15.51 22.94 2.29
CA GLU A 78 15.00 21.57 2.17
C GLU A 78 13.54 21.52 2.65
N LEU A 79 12.66 21.02 1.77
CA LEU A 79 11.27 20.75 2.11
C LEU A 79 11.09 19.37 2.77
N PRO A 80 9.97 19.12 3.48
CA PRO A 80 9.72 17.80 4.06
C PRO A 80 9.84 16.69 3.01
N GLY A 81 10.78 15.77 3.21
CA GLY A 81 11.04 14.61 2.36
C GLY A 81 10.27 13.37 2.80
N ALA A 82 10.60 12.24 2.17
CA ALA A 82 9.90 10.96 2.37
C ALA A 82 9.98 10.41 3.81
N GLU A 83 10.93 10.87 4.62
CA GLU A 83 11.03 10.51 6.03
C GLU A 83 10.06 11.30 6.92
N GLN A 84 9.70 12.51 6.50
CA GLN A 84 8.86 13.41 7.29
C GLN A 84 7.41 13.40 6.85
N ILE A 85 7.05 12.85 5.69
CA ILE A 85 5.66 12.68 5.25
C ILE A 85 5.42 11.27 4.71
N THR A 86 4.26 10.71 5.05
CA THR A 86 3.88 9.37 4.62
C THR A 86 2.45 9.35 4.08
N LYS A 87 2.21 8.53 3.06
CA LYS A 87 0.87 8.17 2.60
C LYS A 87 0.85 6.68 2.37
N ALA A 88 -0.16 6.05 2.93
CA ALA A 88 -0.10 4.63 3.15
C ALA A 88 -0.45 3.85 1.87
N GLY A 89 0.41 2.92 1.45
CA GLY A 89 0.39 2.25 0.14
C GLY A 89 1.05 3.02 -1.01
N TYR A 90 1.67 4.18 -0.72
CA TYR A 90 2.29 5.05 -1.72
C TYR A 90 3.70 5.46 -1.29
N GLU A 91 4.55 5.76 -2.26
CA GLU A 91 5.84 6.42 -2.05
C GLU A 91 5.71 7.92 -2.32
N PHE A 92 6.38 8.72 -1.49
CA PHE A 92 6.40 10.17 -1.65
C PHE A 92 7.30 10.55 -2.82
N ALA A 93 6.72 11.11 -3.88
CA ALA A 93 7.44 11.47 -5.10
C ALA A 93 7.85 12.96 -5.17
N GLY A 94 7.63 13.72 -4.09
CA GLY A 94 8.00 15.12 -3.97
C GLY A 94 6.82 16.09 -3.89
N TRP A 95 7.16 17.36 -3.70
CA TRP A 95 6.22 18.48 -3.66
C TRP A 95 6.18 19.17 -5.03
N TYR A 96 4.99 19.56 -5.47
CA TYR A 96 4.78 20.29 -6.72
C TYR A 96 4.00 21.57 -6.45
N ASP A 97 4.17 22.60 -7.27
CA ASP A 97 3.47 23.89 -7.17
C ASP A 97 2.10 23.89 -7.87
N ASN A 98 1.70 22.77 -8.47
CA ASN A 98 0.45 22.59 -9.20
C ASN A 98 -0.19 21.22 -8.92
N GLU A 99 -1.53 21.14 -9.03
CA GLU A 99 -2.32 19.92 -8.77
C GLU A 99 -2.08 18.83 -9.81
N GLU A 100 -1.69 19.21 -11.03
CA GLU A 100 -1.44 18.30 -12.15
C GLU A 100 -0.06 17.62 -12.08
N PHE A 101 0.80 18.04 -11.13
CA PHE A 101 2.16 17.53 -10.93
C PHE A 101 3.08 17.67 -12.17
N ASN A 102 2.89 18.74 -12.94
CA ASN A 102 3.73 19.09 -14.09
C ASN A 102 5.04 19.76 -13.64
N GLY A 103 6.08 19.62 -14.46
CA GLY A 103 7.39 20.24 -14.20
C GLY A 103 8.27 19.43 -13.24
N GLU A 104 9.25 20.11 -12.65
CA GLU A 104 10.16 19.55 -11.65
C GLU A 104 9.60 19.71 -10.24
N PRO A 105 9.89 18.79 -9.31
CA PRO A 105 9.47 18.94 -7.92
C PRO A 105 10.16 20.15 -7.27
N VAL A 106 9.42 20.86 -6.44
CA VAL A 106 9.94 21.94 -5.61
C VAL A 106 10.75 21.32 -4.47
N THR A 107 12.01 21.72 -4.34
CA THR A 107 12.94 21.22 -3.30
C THR A 107 13.32 22.29 -2.27
N SER A 108 13.20 23.57 -2.63
CA SER A 108 13.55 24.72 -1.81
C SER A 108 12.66 25.92 -2.09
N LEU A 109 12.52 26.83 -1.12
CA LEU A 109 11.77 28.08 -1.27
C LEU A 109 12.57 29.28 -0.78
N SER A 110 12.51 30.38 -1.52
CA SER A 110 13.21 31.63 -1.23
C SER A 110 12.39 32.81 -1.73
N THR A 111 12.45 33.92 -0.99
CA THR A 111 11.85 35.20 -1.40
C THR A 111 12.51 35.85 -2.62
N SER A 112 13.69 35.38 -3.05
CA SER A 112 14.30 35.77 -4.33
C SER A 112 13.56 35.19 -5.52
N ASP A 113 12.99 33.99 -5.35
CA ASP A 113 12.47 33.17 -6.45
C ASP A 113 10.94 33.13 -6.44
N HIS A 114 10.34 33.33 -5.26
CA HIS A 114 8.89 33.24 -5.04
C HIS A 114 8.36 34.50 -4.35
N SER A 115 7.19 34.95 -4.76
CA SER A 115 6.48 36.07 -4.12
C SER A 115 5.06 35.67 -3.75
N GLY A 116 4.65 35.96 -2.52
CA GLY A 116 3.31 35.62 -2.02
C GLY A 116 3.23 34.21 -1.44
N SER A 117 2.02 33.71 -1.18
CA SER A 117 1.88 32.40 -0.54
C SER A 117 2.03 31.30 -1.57
N VAL A 118 2.78 30.26 -1.21
CA VAL A 118 3.03 29.09 -2.06
C VAL A 118 2.16 27.93 -1.57
N VAL A 119 1.46 27.29 -2.49
CA VAL A 119 0.73 26.05 -2.23
C VAL A 119 1.51 24.89 -2.81
N LEU A 120 1.81 23.89 -2.00
CA LEU A 120 2.56 22.70 -2.39
C LEU A 120 1.68 21.45 -2.32
N TYR A 121 1.69 20.67 -3.40
CA TYR A 121 0.92 19.45 -3.57
C TYR A 121 1.83 18.23 -3.48
N ALA A 122 1.54 17.33 -2.53
CA ALA A 122 2.28 16.08 -2.41
C ALA A 122 1.91 15.14 -3.55
N LYS A 123 2.93 14.68 -4.29
CA LYS A 123 2.78 13.61 -5.29
C LYS A 123 3.06 12.26 -4.65
N TRP A 124 2.26 11.28 -5.04
CA TRP A 124 2.30 9.94 -4.46
C TRP A 124 2.30 8.88 -5.56
N THR A 125 3.25 7.95 -5.50
CA THR A 125 3.35 6.82 -6.45
C THR A 125 2.78 5.56 -5.82
N GLU A 126 1.82 4.91 -6.48
CA GLU A 126 1.26 3.64 -6.02
C GLU A 126 2.29 2.51 -6.04
N ARG A 127 2.06 1.51 -5.20
CA ARG A 127 2.80 0.25 -5.26
C ARG A 127 2.49 -0.53 -6.52
N TYR A 128 3.52 -0.84 -7.29
CA TYR A 128 3.38 -1.74 -8.43
C TYR A 128 4.65 -2.58 -8.60
N TYR A 129 4.47 -3.68 -9.33
CA TYR A 129 5.52 -4.60 -9.72
C TYR A 129 5.25 -5.05 -11.15
N TYR A 130 6.25 -4.92 -12.00
CA TYR A 130 6.19 -5.28 -13.40
C TYR A 130 7.43 -6.10 -13.73
N VAL A 131 7.25 -7.19 -14.47
CA VAL A 131 8.34 -8.01 -14.98
C VAL A 131 8.04 -8.31 -16.44
N ASP A 132 8.93 -7.87 -17.32
CA ASP A 132 8.90 -8.12 -18.76
C ASP A 132 9.90 -9.22 -19.10
N ILE A 133 9.39 -10.31 -19.65
CA ILE A 133 10.15 -11.47 -20.10
C ILE A 133 9.65 -11.81 -21.50
N PRO A 134 10.55 -11.98 -22.48
CA PRO A 134 10.16 -12.33 -23.83
C PRO A 134 9.49 -13.71 -23.85
N GLN A 135 8.42 -13.83 -24.63
CA GLN A 135 7.71 -15.10 -24.80
C GLN A 135 8.54 -16.15 -25.54
N THR A 136 9.53 -15.75 -26.33
CA THR A 136 10.34 -16.66 -27.15
C THR A 136 11.73 -16.10 -27.32
N VAL A 137 12.76 -16.95 -27.27
CA VAL A 137 14.14 -16.56 -27.58
C VAL A 137 14.82 -17.69 -28.33
N ASN A 138 15.60 -17.39 -29.38
CA ASN A 138 16.38 -18.43 -30.05
C ASN A 138 17.65 -18.73 -29.28
N ALA A 139 17.98 -20.00 -29.09
CA ALA A 139 19.21 -20.38 -28.40
C ALA A 139 20.48 -20.09 -29.24
N ASP A 140 20.33 -19.79 -30.54
CA ASP A 140 21.41 -19.58 -31.50
C ASP A 140 21.77 -18.09 -31.64
N GLY A 141 22.37 -17.53 -30.58
CA GLY A 141 22.94 -16.18 -30.61
C GLY A 141 22.00 -15.03 -30.29
N ASP A 142 20.71 -15.28 -30.05
CA ASP A 142 19.81 -14.25 -29.49
C ASP A 142 20.12 -14.00 -28.01
N LYS A 143 19.53 -12.91 -27.50
CA LYS A 143 19.62 -12.53 -26.10
C LYS A 143 18.28 -12.72 -25.40
N LEU A 144 18.32 -13.35 -24.24
CA LEU A 144 17.24 -13.29 -23.27
C LEU A 144 17.37 -11.98 -22.46
N THR A 145 16.44 -11.05 -22.64
CA THR A 145 16.38 -9.81 -21.86
C THR A 145 15.26 -9.89 -20.85
N ILE A 146 15.57 -9.67 -19.58
CA ILE A 146 14.61 -9.64 -18.48
C ILE A 146 14.61 -8.22 -17.93
N LYS A 147 13.44 -7.60 -17.87
CA LYS A 147 13.27 -6.30 -17.21
C LYS A 147 12.33 -6.45 -16.04
N ALA A 148 12.66 -5.79 -14.95
CA ALA A 148 11.85 -5.77 -13.76
C ALA A 148 11.80 -4.33 -13.23
N ASP A 149 10.60 -3.88 -12.92
CA ASP A 149 10.29 -2.54 -12.45
C ASP A 149 9.38 -2.64 -11.24
N ALA A 150 9.63 -1.83 -10.24
CA ALA A 150 8.75 -1.69 -9.10
C ALA A 150 8.68 -0.23 -8.64
N GLY A 151 7.60 0.13 -7.96
CA GLY A 151 7.45 1.43 -7.34
C GLY A 151 6.73 1.29 -6.01
N GLY A 152 6.87 2.28 -5.13
CA GLY A 152 6.12 2.28 -3.88
C GLY A 152 6.66 1.34 -2.80
N LEU A 153 7.85 0.76 -2.96
CA LEU A 153 8.43 -0.26 -2.06
C LEU A 153 8.77 0.32 -0.67
N TYR A 154 8.50 -0.45 0.38
CA TYR A 154 8.95 -0.14 1.73
C TYR A 154 10.39 -0.62 1.90
N ASP A 155 11.09 -0.13 2.94
CA ASP A 155 12.52 -0.39 3.15
C ASP A 155 12.88 -1.89 3.22
N LYS A 156 11.93 -2.75 3.63
CA LYS A 156 12.15 -4.20 3.74
C LYS A 156 11.44 -4.99 2.63
N ASP A 157 10.80 -4.31 1.69
CA ASP A 157 10.18 -4.96 0.54
C ASP A 157 11.26 -5.46 -0.39
N HIS A 158 11.13 -6.70 -0.81
CA HIS A 158 12.05 -7.31 -1.76
C HIS A 158 11.29 -8.14 -2.79
N VAL A 159 11.63 -7.95 -4.06
CA VAL A 159 11.08 -8.71 -5.18
C VAL A 159 12.22 -9.46 -5.83
N SER A 160 12.08 -10.77 -6.00
CA SER A 160 13.06 -11.56 -6.74
C SER A 160 12.38 -12.31 -7.87
N VAL A 161 13.03 -12.31 -9.03
CA VAL A 161 12.67 -13.15 -10.18
C VAL A 161 13.72 -14.25 -10.27
N THR A 162 13.28 -15.51 -10.21
CA THR A 162 14.14 -16.68 -10.30
C THR A 162 13.82 -17.44 -11.58
N VAL A 163 14.84 -17.77 -12.39
CA VAL A 163 14.64 -18.60 -13.59
C VAL A 163 14.85 -20.06 -13.27
N GLN A 164 14.04 -20.92 -13.86
CA GLN A 164 14.19 -22.36 -13.86
C GLN A 164 14.06 -22.92 -15.27
N SER A 165 14.99 -23.79 -15.65
CA SER A 165 14.87 -24.62 -16.86
C SER A 165 14.28 -25.98 -16.49
N GLU A 166 13.23 -26.40 -17.19
CA GLU A 166 12.62 -27.72 -17.01
C GLU A 166 13.55 -28.87 -17.43
N ASN A 167 14.42 -28.64 -18.41
CA ASN A 167 15.31 -29.65 -18.96
C ASN A 167 16.78 -29.47 -18.55
N ASP A 168 17.04 -28.65 -17.53
CA ASP A 168 18.38 -28.37 -17.00
C ASP A 168 19.35 -27.90 -18.10
N TRP A 169 18.93 -26.82 -18.77
CA TRP A 169 19.64 -26.16 -19.86
C TRP A 169 19.91 -27.07 -21.07
N LYS A 170 18.90 -27.89 -21.41
CA LYS A 170 18.93 -28.77 -22.60
C LYS A 170 17.70 -28.55 -23.45
N LEU A 171 17.91 -28.17 -24.70
CA LEU A 171 16.86 -28.19 -25.69
C LEU A 171 16.57 -29.65 -26.07
N LYS A 172 15.30 -30.05 -26.16
CA LYS A 172 14.90 -31.42 -26.51
C LYS A 172 14.09 -31.48 -27.80
N SER A 173 14.30 -32.55 -28.56
CA SER A 173 13.49 -32.95 -29.72
C SER A 173 13.33 -34.47 -29.71
N GLY A 174 12.20 -34.96 -29.19
CA GLY A 174 12.01 -36.40 -28.93
C GLY A 174 13.05 -36.96 -27.96
N LEU A 175 13.85 -37.93 -28.42
CA LEU A 175 14.96 -38.53 -27.64
C LEU A 175 16.28 -37.78 -27.80
N HIS A 176 16.34 -36.75 -28.66
CA HIS A 176 17.54 -35.97 -28.91
C HIS A 176 17.60 -34.74 -28.01
N SER A 177 18.81 -34.35 -27.60
CA SER A 177 19.04 -33.15 -26.78
C SER A 177 20.27 -32.38 -27.22
N LEU A 178 20.25 -31.06 -27.02
CA LEU A 178 21.39 -30.16 -27.21
C LEU A 178 21.58 -29.32 -25.95
N ALA A 179 22.81 -29.30 -25.42
CA ALA A 179 23.13 -28.40 -24.32
C ALA A 179 23.19 -26.95 -24.81
N TYR A 180 22.63 -26.05 -24.01
CA TYR A 180 22.80 -24.62 -24.19
C TYR A 180 23.12 -23.98 -22.84
N GLU A 181 23.61 -22.74 -22.86
CA GLU A 181 23.80 -21.95 -21.65
C GLU A 181 23.25 -20.53 -21.87
N LEU A 182 22.84 -19.91 -20.77
CA LEU A 182 22.56 -18.48 -20.71
C LEU A 182 23.72 -17.78 -20.01
N ARG A 183 24.47 -16.93 -20.72
CA ARG A 183 25.63 -16.22 -20.15
C ARG A 183 25.34 -14.77 -19.86
N ASN A 184 25.63 -14.32 -18.64
CA ASN A 184 25.63 -12.89 -18.34
C ASN A 184 26.78 -12.23 -19.12
N PRO A 185 26.50 -11.27 -20.03
CA PRO A 185 27.53 -10.68 -20.88
C PRO A 185 28.50 -9.77 -20.11
N GLN A 186 28.12 -9.29 -18.92
CA GLN A 186 28.98 -8.41 -18.11
C GLN A 186 29.97 -9.20 -17.25
N ILE A 187 29.51 -10.26 -16.59
CA ILE A 187 30.31 -11.07 -15.67
C ILE A 187 30.95 -12.26 -16.41
N GLY A 188 30.37 -12.66 -17.53
CA GLY A 188 30.80 -13.80 -18.33
C GLY A 188 30.40 -15.15 -17.74
N SER A 189 29.75 -15.22 -16.57
CA SER A 189 29.32 -16.49 -15.97
C SER A 189 28.08 -17.05 -16.67
N ALA A 190 28.04 -18.39 -16.78
CA ALA A 190 26.83 -19.10 -17.17
C ALA A 190 25.85 -19.13 -16.00
N LEU A 191 24.57 -19.02 -16.30
CA LEU A 191 23.50 -19.00 -15.33
C LEU A 191 23.20 -20.42 -14.84
N GLU A 192 23.14 -20.60 -13.53
CA GLU A 192 22.76 -21.88 -12.94
C GLU A 192 21.23 -22.00 -12.84
N ASN A 193 20.70 -23.22 -12.91
CA ASN A 193 19.26 -23.46 -12.81
C ASN A 193 18.77 -23.06 -11.41
N GLY A 194 17.72 -22.23 -11.33
CA GLY A 194 17.23 -21.68 -10.06
C GLY A 194 17.92 -20.40 -9.60
N SER A 195 18.74 -19.75 -10.45
CA SER A 195 19.37 -18.48 -10.13
C SER A 195 18.36 -17.31 -10.10
N VAL A 196 18.59 -16.35 -9.21
CA VAL A 196 17.90 -15.05 -9.22
C VAL A 196 18.46 -14.19 -10.35
N VAL A 197 17.59 -13.74 -11.24
CA VAL A 197 17.93 -12.99 -12.46
C VAL A 197 17.55 -11.51 -12.39
N ALA A 198 16.65 -11.16 -11.48
CA ALA A 198 16.34 -9.79 -11.12
C ALA A 198 15.99 -9.71 -9.63
N SER A 199 16.43 -8.64 -8.99
CA SER A 199 16.18 -8.34 -7.58
C SER A 199 15.82 -6.86 -7.50
N LEU A 200 14.69 -6.54 -6.89
CA LEU A 200 14.23 -5.16 -6.72
C LEU A 200 14.03 -4.85 -5.24
N THR A 201 14.46 -3.67 -4.85
CA THR A 201 14.30 -3.08 -3.51
C THR A 201 13.87 -1.62 -3.65
N LYS A 202 13.59 -0.95 -2.52
CA LYS A 202 13.34 0.49 -2.53
C LYS A 202 14.46 1.29 -3.20
N ASP A 203 15.72 0.92 -2.97
CA ASP A 203 16.89 1.63 -3.50
C ASP A 203 17.23 1.24 -4.95
N GLU A 204 16.87 0.02 -5.37
CA GLU A 204 17.06 -0.49 -6.73
C GLU A 204 15.71 -0.97 -7.28
N SER A 205 14.92 -0.01 -7.75
CA SER A 205 13.54 -0.23 -8.19
C SER A 205 13.39 -0.57 -9.68
N HIS A 206 14.48 -0.46 -10.46
CA HIS A 206 14.55 -0.83 -11.86
C HIS A 206 15.74 -1.75 -12.12
N LYS A 207 15.51 -2.85 -12.85
CA LYS A 207 16.55 -3.78 -13.28
C LYS A 207 16.32 -4.24 -14.70
N GLN A 208 17.36 -4.20 -15.52
CA GLN A 208 17.41 -4.89 -16.81
C GLN A 208 18.63 -5.80 -16.84
N GLN A 209 18.41 -7.08 -17.11
CA GLN A 209 19.46 -8.09 -17.21
C GLN A 209 19.35 -8.82 -18.54
N GLU A 210 20.47 -8.89 -19.25
CA GLU A 210 20.58 -9.65 -20.51
C GLU A 210 21.38 -10.93 -20.29
N TYR A 211 21.03 -11.97 -21.04
CA TYR A 211 21.81 -13.19 -21.14
C TYR A 211 21.99 -13.56 -22.61
N ASN A 212 23.22 -13.81 -23.02
CA ASN A 212 23.51 -14.37 -24.33
C ASN A 212 23.14 -15.86 -24.32
N CYS A 213 22.36 -16.30 -25.30
CA CYS A 213 22.03 -17.70 -25.46
C CYS A 213 23.07 -18.36 -26.35
N ASN A 214 23.75 -19.39 -25.84
CA ASN A 214 24.78 -20.11 -26.57
C ASN A 214 24.43 -21.59 -26.66
N ILE A 215 24.32 -22.13 -27.86
CA ILE A 215 24.30 -23.58 -28.07
C ILE A 215 25.74 -24.11 -27.93
N LEU A 216 25.91 -25.15 -27.11
CA LEU A 216 27.22 -25.75 -26.82
C LEU A 216 27.51 -26.96 -27.72
N ASP A 217 26.47 -27.61 -28.22
CA ASP A 217 26.55 -28.84 -29.02
C ASP A 217 26.13 -28.63 -30.47
N LYS A 218 26.70 -29.43 -31.39
CA LYS A 218 26.23 -29.45 -32.79
C LYS A 218 25.01 -30.38 -32.94
N PRO A 219 23.94 -29.95 -33.64
CA PRO A 219 22.80 -30.81 -33.91
C PRO A 219 23.19 -31.98 -34.81
N ASN A 220 22.87 -33.20 -34.35
CA ASN A 220 23.05 -34.44 -35.12
C ASN A 220 21.75 -34.96 -35.75
N TYR A 221 20.62 -34.29 -35.50
CA TYR A 221 19.30 -34.63 -36.02
C TYR A 221 18.56 -33.35 -36.38
N THR A 222 17.77 -33.40 -37.46
CA THR A 222 16.97 -32.27 -37.93
C THR A 222 15.61 -32.29 -37.23
N GLY A 223 15.27 -31.23 -36.52
CA GLY A 223 13.98 -31.07 -35.85
C GLY A 223 13.96 -29.80 -35.01
N ASP A 224 12.78 -29.49 -34.49
CA ASP A 224 12.60 -28.37 -33.57
C ASP A 224 13.03 -28.80 -32.17
N TYR A 225 13.97 -28.06 -31.59
CA TYR A 225 14.49 -28.29 -30.25
C TYR A 225 14.01 -27.18 -29.32
N THR A 226 13.35 -27.55 -28.22
CA THR A 226 12.81 -26.56 -27.28
C THR A 226 13.17 -26.91 -25.85
N ASP A 227 13.27 -25.87 -25.03
CA ASP A 227 13.24 -25.97 -23.57
C ASP A 227 12.22 -24.97 -23.04
N HIS A 228 11.68 -25.24 -21.86
CA HIS A 228 10.72 -24.36 -21.19
C HIS A 228 11.37 -23.75 -19.97
N LEU A 229 11.35 -22.42 -19.94
CA LEU A 229 11.83 -21.64 -18.81
C LEU A 229 10.63 -21.18 -17.99
N THR A 230 10.64 -21.48 -16.70
CA THR A 230 9.69 -20.92 -15.74
C THR A 230 10.36 -19.81 -14.95
N PHE A 231 9.62 -18.74 -14.69
CA PHE A 231 10.11 -17.62 -13.89
C PHE A 231 9.23 -17.49 -12.64
N ASP A 232 9.84 -17.80 -11.49
CA ASP A 232 9.20 -17.68 -10.19
C ASP A 232 9.39 -16.26 -9.67
N ILE A 233 8.29 -15.56 -9.42
CA ILE A 233 8.31 -14.25 -8.79
C ILE A 233 7.95 -14.43 -7.32
N ALA A 234 8.88 -14.03 -6.45
CA ALA A 234 8.69 -14.04 -5.02
C ALA A 234 8.70 -12.62 -4.46
N PHE A 235 7.73 -12.37 -3.58
CA PHE A 235 7.59 -11.12 -2.84
C PHE A 235 7.88 -11.39 -1.37
N GLN A 236 8.74 -10.55 -0.81
CA GLN A 236 8.95 -10.44 0.62
C GLN A 236 8.45 -9.06 1.02
N ASP A 237 7.18 -9.01 1.40
CA ASP A 237 6.50 -7.79 1.80
C ASP A 237 6.87 -7.45 3.26
N THR A 238 6.99 -6.16 3.53
CA THR A 238 7.22 -5.61 4.86
C THR A 238 5.97 -5.82 5.71
N ALA A 239 6.18 -6.25 6.95
CA ALA A 239 5.12 -6.41 7.93
C ALA A 239 5.48 -5.65 9.21
N TYR A 240 4.46 -5.06 9.83
CA TYR A 240 4.59 -4.25 11.05
C TYR A 240 3.69 -4.80 12.15
N ASN A 241 4.06 -4.50 13.38
CA ASN A 241 3.32 -4.86 14.57
C ASN A 241 2.31 -3.78 14.94
N ILE A 242 1.07 -4.20 15.22
CA ILE A 242 0.08 -3.37 15.91
C ILE A 242 -0.04 -3.88 17.33
N THR A 243 0.25 -3.02 18.30
CA THR A 243 -0.01 -3.26 19.72
C THR A 243 -1.34 -2.60 20.10
N TYR A 244 -2.20 -3.34 20.80
CA TYR A 244 -3.54 -2.93 21.16
C TYR A 244 -3.64 -2.57 22.65
N GLU A 245 -3.73 -1.28 22.96
CA GLU A 245 -4.07 -0.78 24.28
C GLU A 245 -5.59 -0.65 24.39
N THR A 246 -6.22 -1.74 24.83
CA THR A 246 -7.68 -1.89 24.79
C THR A 246 -8.43 -1.09 25.85
N ASN A 247 -7.74 -0.36 26.75
CA ASN A 247 -8.34 0.48 27.80
C ASN A 247 -9.46 -0.21 28.60
N GLY A 248 -9.19 -1.46 28.99
CA GLY A 248 -10.09 -2.32 29.77
C GLY A 248 -11.07 -3.15 28.94
N GLY A 249 -10.96 -3.13 27.61
CA GLY A 249 -11.63 -4.10 26.75
C GLY A 249 -10.84 -5.39 26.55
N THR A 250 -11.33 -6.28 25.70
CA THR A 250 -10.64 -7.52 25.34
C THR A 250 -10.87 -7.88 23.88
N ILE A 251 -9.82 -8.24 23.16
CA ILE A 251 -9.88 -8.79 21.80
C ILE A 251 -9.61 -10.28 21.90
N THR A 252 -10.54 -11.11 21.42
CA THR A 252 -10.37 -12.58 21.43
C THR A 252 -10.41 -13.15 20.01
N LYS A 253 -9.47 -14.02 19.68
CA LYS A 253 -9.43 -14.76 18.41
C LYS A 253 -9.31 -16.27 18.66
N LYS A 254 -9.73 -17.10 17.70
CA LYS A 254 -9.51 -18.55 17.76
C LYS A 254 -8.00 -18.85 17.67
N ASN A 255 -7.52 -19.77 18.48
CA ASN A 255 -6.14 -20.24 18.44
C ASN A 255 -5.93 -21.02 17.12
N PRO A 256 -4.99 -20.60 16.26
CA PRO A 256 -4.69 -21.31 15.01
C PRO A 256 -4.19 -22.75 15.22
N GLN A 257 -3.61 -23.06 16.37
CA GLN A 257 -3.05 -24.38 16.69
C GLN A 257 -4.05 -25.28 17.42
N GLN A 258 -5.10 -24.71 18.03
CA GLN A 258 -6.12 -25.42 18.80
C GLN A 258 -7.48 -24.77 18.56
N ALA A 259 -8.23 -25.29 17.58
CA ALA A 259 -9.43 -24.65 17.04
C ALA A 259 -10.55 -24.36 18.06
N ASP A 260 -10.55 -25.06 19.20
CA ASP A 260 -11.54 -24.91 20.29
C ASP A 260 -11.08 -23.96 21.42
N GLN A 261 -9.89 -23.37 21.31
CA GLN A 261 -9.37 -22.44 22.30
C GLN A 261 -9.42 -21.00 21.76
N MET A 262 -9.93 -20.06 22.56
CA MET A 262 -9.83 -18.62 22.29
C MET A 262 -8.59 -18.07 23.00
N ILE A 263 -7.89 -17.14 22.34
CA ILE A 263 -6.75 -16.41 22.89
C ILE A 263 -7.03 -14.92 22.90
N THR A 264 -6.54 -14.23 23.93
CA THR A 264 -6.55 -12.77 23.99
C THR A 264 -5.41 -12.22 23.13
N VAL A 265 -5.71 -11.23 22.31
CA VAL A 265 -4.74 -10.60 21.41
C VAL A 265 -4.39 -9.21 21.95
N THR A 266 -3.12 -9.02 22.28
CA THR A 266 -2.56 -7.72 22.69
C THR A 266 -1.64 -7.13 21.62
N GLN A 267 -1.14 -7.95 20.70
CA GLN A 267 -0.33 -7.52 19.57
C GLN A 267 -0.54 -8.48 18.40
N GLU A 268 -0.50 -7.95 17.18
CA GLU A 268 -0.58 -8.76 15.97
C GLU A 268 0.20 -8.11 14.83
N GLN A 269 0.73 -8.96 13.94
CA GLN A 269 1.51 -8.52 12.80
C GLN A 269 0.63 -8.45 11.55
N TYR A 270 0.72 -7.34 10.82
CA TYR A 270 -0.01 -7.10 9.58
C TYR A 270 0.94 -6.65 8.47
N GLN A 271 0.53 -6.87 7.22
CA GLN A 271 1.29 -6.36 6.09
C GLN A 271 1.28 -4.84 6.09
N ALA A 272 2.40 -4.25 5.69
CA ALA A 272 2.47 -2.83 5.49
C ALA A 272 1.46 -2.39 4.41
N GLY A 273 0.81 -1.26 4.61
CA GLY A 273 -0.36 -0.85 3.84
C GLY A 273 -1.67 -1.53 4.25
N THR A 274 -1.76 -2.26 5.37
CA THR A 274 -3.05 -2.79 5.87
C THR A 274 -3.96 -1.65 6.35
N VAL A 275 -5.21 -1.62 5.89
CA VAL A 275 -6.22 -0.64 6.33
C VAL A 275 -6.47 -0.77 7.83
N LEU A 276 -6.28 0.31 8.59
CA LEU A 276 -6.43 0.28 10.05
C LEU A 276 -7.89 0.36 10.53
N LYS A 277 -8.82 0.78 9.66
CA LYS A 277 -10.25 0.84 10.02
C LYS A 277 -10.86 -0.56 10.27
N ASP A 278 -10.31 -1.58 9.63
CA ASP A 278 -10.85 -2.95 9.63
C ASP A 278 -10.24 -3.82 10.76
N LEU A 279 -9.53 -3.17 11.68
CA LEU A 279 -8.93 -3.83 12.84
C LEU A 279 -9.99 -4.39 13.79
N PRO A 280 -9.65 -5.45 14.54
CA PRO A 280 -10.58 -6.05 15.50
C PRO A 280 -11.05 -5.03 16.53
N ALA A 281 -12.34 -5.05 16.84
CA ALA A 281 -12.93 -4.22 17.89
C ALA A 281 -12.82 -4.93 19.25
N PRO A 282 -12.26 -4.29 20.28
CA PRO A 282 -12.26 -4.81 21.65
C PRO A 282 -13.65 -4.74 22.26
N VAL A 283 -14.01 -5.75 23.05
CA VAL A 283 -15.26 -5.80 23.79
C VAL A 283 -15.01 -5.34 25.22
N LYS A 284 -15.75 -4.33 25.67
CA LYS A 284 -15.73 -3.83 27.05
C LYS A 284 -17.15 -3.85 27.61
N LYS A 285 -17.32 -4.40 28.82
CA LYS A 285 -18.64 -4.53 29.46
C LYS A 285 -19.29 -3.15 29.63
N SER A 286 -20.56 -3.03 29.21
CA SER A 286 -21.37 -1.81 29.34
C SER A 286 -20.84 -0.57 28.62
N SER A 287 -19.93 -0.73 27.65
CA SER A 287 -19.45 0.38 26.81
C SER A 287 -19.53 0.00 25.33
N THR A 288 -19.69 0.99 24.47
CA THR A 288 -19.66 0.87 23.01
C THR A 288 -18.28 1.32 22.52
N PHE A 289 -17.60 0.47 21.74
CA PHE A 289 -16.33 0.82 21.10
C PHE A 289 -16.55 1.86 20.01
N LEU A 290 -15.84 2.98 20.09
CA LEU A 290 -15.95 4.08 19.13
C LEU A 290 -14.89 4.01 18.02
N GLY A 291 -13.74 3.41 18.30
CA GLY A 291 -12.64 3.33 17.36
C GLY A 291 -11.27 3.29 18.03
N TRP A 292 -10.24 3.20 17.19
CA TRP A 292 -8.84 3.24 17.59
C TRP A 292 -8.28 4.66 17.50
N CYS A 293 -7.40 5.00 18.42
CA CYS A 293 -6.68 6.27 18.48
C CYS A 293 -5.16 6.02 18.43
N TYR A 294 -4.42 6.99 17.91
CA TYR A 294 -2.94 6.94 17.92
C TYR A 294 -2.33 7.43 19.23
N ASP A 295 -3.10 8.17 20.04
CA ASP A 295 -2.70 8.69 21.34
C ASP A 295 -3.64 8.20 22.44
N GLU A 296 -3.11 8.08 23.66
CA GLU A 296 -3.85 7.62 24.83
C GLU A 296 -5.04 8.54 25.18
N ALA A 297 -4.90 9.84 24.95
CA ALA A 297 -5.95 10.83 25.19
C ALA A 297 -7.09 10.77 24.13
N CYS A 298 -6.94 9.94 23.09
CA CYS A 298 -7.90 9.80 22.00
C CYS A 298 -8.27 11.12 21.33
N THR A 299 -7.27 11.98 21.11
CA THR A 299 -7.42 13.23 20.36
C THR A 299 -7.23 13.03 18.86
N ARG A 300 -6.54 11.95 18.46
CA ARG A 300 -6.24 11.60 17.07
C ARG A 300 -6.74 10.19 16.76
N TYR A 301 -7.93 10.12 16.16
CA TYR A 301 -8.54 8.87 15.71
C TYR A 301 -7.87 8.34 14.44
N VAL A 302 -7.88 7.01 14.33
CA VAL A 302 -7.60 6.30 13.07
C VAL A 302 -8.69 6.65 12.05
N ASP A 303 -8.28 7.18 10.89
CA ASP A 303 -9.17 7.44 9.77
C ASP A 303 -9.44 6.17 8.95
N SER A 304 -10.59 6.15 8.27
CA SER A 304 -10.98 5.14 7.29
C SER A 304 -9.92 4.83 6.21
N LYS A 305 -9.05 5.81 5.90
CA LYS A 305 -8.01 5.69 4.88
C LYS A 305 -6.63 5.35 5.44
N ASP A 306 -6.45 5.39 6.75
CA ASP A 306 -5.16 5.11 7.37
C ASP A 306 -4.74 3.67 7.10
N ARG A 307 -3.44 3.49 6.86
CA ARG A 307 -2.85 2.16 6.72
C ARG A 307 -1.58 2.00 7.53
N LEU A 308 -1.25 0.76 7.83
CA LEU A 308 -0.10 0.41 8.67
C LEU A 308 1.23 0.65 7.94
N LEU A 309 2.06 1.58 8.40
CA LEU A 309 3.35 1.92 7.76
C LEU A 309 4.57 1.80 8.67
N SER A 310 4.34 1.53 9.95
CA SER A 310 5.36 1.29 10.95
C SER A 310 4.74 0.44 12.05
N ASP A 311 5.57 -0.06 12.95
CA ASP A 311 5.07 -0.57 14.21
C ASP A 311 4.31 0.57 14.94
N VAL A 312 3.15 0.25 15.51
CA VAL A 312 2.25 1.26 16.10
C VAL A 312 1.54 0.69 17.31
N THR A 313 1.29 1.54 18.30
CA THR A 313 0.39 1.26 19.42
C THR A 313 -0.91 2.03 19.20
N LEU A 314 -2.04 1.33 19.28
CA LEU A 314 -3.37 1.92 19.14
C LEU A 314 -4.16 1.79 20.43
N TYR A 315 -4.86 2.87 20.80
CA TYR A 315 -5.62 3.00 22.03
C TYR A 315 -7.11 2.93 21.75
N ALA A 316 -7.85 2.10 22.49
CA ALA A 316 -9.28 1.94 22.27
C ALA A 316 -10.08 3.08 22.92
N SER A 317 -10.98 3.68 22.14
CA SER A 317 -11.97 4.66 22.62
C SER A 317 -13.33 4.00 22.86
N TYR A 318 -14.03 4.46 23.89
CA TYR A 318 -15.36 3.97 24.24
C TYR A 318 -16.31 5.10 24.62
N ALA A 319 -17.59 4.89 24.34
CA ALA A 319 -18.69 5.59 24.99
C ALA A 319 -19.34 4.64 26.00
N ASP A 320 -19.54 5.10 27.24
CA ASP A 320 -20.32 4.32 28.20
C ASP A 320 -21.79 4.29 27.79
N ASN A 321 -22.38 3.10 27.83
CA ASN A 321 -23.80 2.97 27.58
C ASN A 321 -24.53 3.52 28.80
N GLN A 322 -25.50 4.43 28.58
CA GLN A 322 -26.35 4.89 29.69
C GLN A 322 -27.01 3.66 30.34
N PRO A 323 -27.10 3.61 31.68
CA PRO A 323 -27.82 2.53 32.33
C PRO A 323 -29.26 2.55 31.80
N MET A 324 -29.75 1.40 31.32
CA MET A 324 -31.19 1.23 31.13
C MET A 324 -31.84 1.53 32.48
N GLU A 325 -32.75 2.52 32.54
CA GLU A 325 -33.66 2.62 33.68
C GLU A 325 -34.34 1.26 33.86
N GLU A 326 -34.31 0.72 35.07
CA GLU A 326 -35.07 -0.48 35.39
C GLU A 326 -36.54 -0.25 35.03
N VAL A 327 -37.02 -0.93 34.00
CA VAL A 327 -38.46 -0.98 33.71
C VAL A 327 -39.06 -1.97 34.70
N SER A 328 -39.55 -1.48 35.84
CA SER A 328 -40.37 -2.29 36.74
C SER A 328 -41.74 -2.49 36.09
N MET A 329 -42.07 -3.74 35.74
CA MET A 329 -43.43 -4.10 35.33
C MET A 329 -44.22 -4.47 36.58
N ALA A 330 -45.18 -3.62 36.98
CA ALA A 330 -46.11 -3.97 38.03
C ALA A 330 -47.03 -5.12 37.56
N THR A 331 -46.88 -6.29 38.16
CA THR A 331 -47.76 -7.45 37.97
C THR A 331 -48.91 -7.41 38.96
N TYR A 332 -50.14 -7.38 38.47
CA TYR A 332 -51.36 -7.43 39.29
C TYR A 332 -52.07 -8.78 39.12
N ALA A 333 -52.60 -9.34 40.19
CA ALA A 333 -53.54 -10.46 40.16
C ALA A 333 -54.94 -9.96 40.51
N ARG A 334 -55.96 -10.35 39.74
CA ARG A 334 -57.38 -10.03 40.01
C ARG A 334 -58.24 -11.28 39.94
N ALA A 335 -59.20 -11.41 40.85
CA ALA A 335 -60.26 -12.40 40.81
C ALA A 335 -61.61 -11.68 40.79
N ASN A 336 -62.49 -12.04 39.86
CA ASN A 336 -63.83 -11.46 39.75
C ASN A 336 -64.86 -12.49 40.24
N ASP A 337 -65.95 -12.00 40.84
CA ASP A 337 -67.10 -12.81 41.28
C ASP A 337 -66.81 -13.78 42.44
N VAL A 338 -66.06 -13.31 43.43
CA VAL A 338 -65.68 -14.07 44.63
C VAL A 338 -66.45 -13.58 45.87
N ALA A 339 -66.60 -14.47 46.85
CA ALA A 339 -67.23 -14.14 48.14
C ALA A 339 -66.43 -13.06 48.89
N ALA A 340 -67.11 -12.33 49.79
CA ALA A 340 -66.51 -11.19 50.50
C ALA A 340 -65.32 -11.58 51.42
N ASP A 341 -65.20 -12.85 51.78
CA ASP A 341 -64.12 -13.42 52.58
C ASP A 341 -63.00 -14.07 51.74
N PHE A 342 -63.06 -13.96 50.41
CA PHE A 342 -62.06 -14.54 49.53
C PHE A 342 -60.70 -13.85 49.68
N THR A 343 -59.66 -14.65 49.81
CA THR A 343 -58.26 -14.19 49.90
C THR A 343 -57.42 -14.86 48.82
N ILE A 344 -56.54 -14.09 48.18
CA ILE A 344 -55.54 -14.61 47.23
C ILE A 344 -54.23 -14.76 48.01
N PRO A 345 -53.77 -16.00 48.30
CA PRO A 345 -52.47 -16.18 48.92
C PRO A 345 -51.38 -15.83 47.90
N VAL A 346 -50.56 -14.82 48.21
CA VAL A 346 -49.38 -14.46 47.43
C VAL A 346 -48.15 -14.88 48.24
N THR A 347 -47.22 -15.60 47.60
CA THR A 347 -45.93 -15.97 48.21
C THR A 347 -44.84 -15.14 47.54
N ASP A 348 -44.24 -14.24 48.32
CA ASP A 348 -43.06 -13.48 47.88
C ASP A 348 -41.82 -14.36 47.97
N THR A 349 -41.23 -14.70 46.82
CA THR A 349 -39.96 -15.42 46.75
C THR A 349 -38.75 -14.50 46.61
N SER A 350 -38.93 -13.20 46.34
CA SER A 350 -37.85 -12.22 46.14
C SER A 350 -37.59 -11.33 47.35
N ALA A 351 -38.45 -11.38 48.38
CA ALA A 351 -38.41 -10.52 49.57
C ALA A 351 -38.51 -9.01 49.26
N ALA A 352 -39.03 -8.67 48.07
CA ALA A 352 -39.16 -7.31 47.57
C ALA A 352 -40.62 -6.83 47.52
N MET A 353 -41.59 -7.65 47.93
CA MET A 353 -42.97 -7.19 48.04
C MET A 353 -43.09 -6.17 49.18
N THR A 354 -43.43 -4.94 48.84
CA THR A 354 -43.83 -3.92 49.80
C THR A 354 -45.32 -4.08 50.12
N PRO A 355 -45.73 -4.04 51.40
CA PRO A 355 -47.14 -3.89 51.73
C PRO A 355 -47.58 -2.48 51.33
N ASP A 356 -48.51 -2.39 50.38
CA ASP A 356 -49.22 -1.14 50.08
C ASP A 356 -50.18 -0.77 51.21
#